data_AF-A0A536Q8P9-F1
#
_entry.id   AF-A0A536Q8P9-F1
#
_cell.length_a   1.000
_cell.length_b   1.000
_cell.length_c   1.000
_cell.angle_alpha   90.00
_cell.angle_beta   90.00
_cell.angle_gamma   90.00
#
_symmetry.space_group_name_H-M   'P 1'
#
loop_
_entity.id
_entity.type
_entity.pdbx_description
1 polymer ?
#
loop_
_entity_poly.entity_id
_entity_poly.type
_entity_poly.pdbx_seq_one_letter_code
_entity_poly.pdbx_strand_id
1 'polypeptide(L)'
;MTPVRSEIRHDVVSRLRSVAGHLKAVERMVEEDKYCVDVMKQTMAIEKALERIDTVILEEHLATCVADSFRQGRSDRTVKELAEIFSTARK
;
A
#
# COMPACT_ATOMS: atom_id res chain seq x y z
N MET A 1 -17.74 -3.11 -3.24
CA MET A 1 -16.29 -3.36 -3.33
C MET A 1 -15.78 -2.52 -4.48
N THR A 2 -14.94 -1.53 -4.21
CA THR A 2 -14.55 -0.53 -5.21
C THR A 2 -13.19 -0.92 -5.81
N PRO A 3 -13.07 -1.07 -7.14
CA PRO A 3 -11.84 -1.57 -7.75
C PRO A 3 -10.76 -0.48 -7.83
N VAL A 4 -9.49 -0.89 -7.74
CA VAL A 4 -8.34 -0.04 -8.13
C VAL A 4 -8.51 0.32 -9.61
N ARG A 5 -8.73 1.61 -9.90
CA ARG A 5 -9.05 2.08 -11.26
C ARG A 5 -7.90 1.83 -12.25
N SER A 6 -8.20 1.75 -13.54
CA SER A 6 -7.24 1.39 -14.60
C SER A 6 -6.04 2.32 -14.69
N GLU A 7 -6.22 3.60 -14.35
CA GLU A 7 -5.27 4.69 -14.52
C GLU A 7 -4.02 4.48 -13.66
N ILE A 8 -4.18 4.16 -12.37
CA ILE A 8 -3.06 3.89 -11.47
C ILE A 8 -2.66 2.41 -11.43
N ARG A 9 -3.48 1.51 -12.00
CA ARG A 9 -3.31 0.05 -11.89
C ARG A 9 -1.93 -0.41 -12.36
N HIS A 10 -1.48 0.08 -13.50
CA HIS A 10 -0.20 -0.32 -14.06
C HIS A 10 0.97 0.11 -13.15
N ASP A 11 0.92 1.33 -12.62
CA ASP A 11 1.95 1.85 -11.70
C ASP A 11 1.96 1.05 -10.39
N VAL A 12 0.79 0.85 -9.77
CA VAL A 12 0.66 0.05 -8.54
C VAL A 12 1.18 -1.37 -8.73
N VAL A 13 0.82 -2.04 -9.83
CA VAL A 13 1.33 -3.40 -10.14
C VAL A 13 2.84 -3.39 -10.34
N SER A 14 3.39 -2.38 -11.03
CA SER A 14 4.83 -2.25 -11.23
C SER A 14 5.58 -2.13 -9.90
N ARG A 15 5.09 -1.27 -8.99
CA ARG A 15 5.68 -1.08 -7.65
C ARG A 15 5.57 -2.34 -6.79
N LEU A 16 4.44 -3.03 -6.82
CA LEU A 16 4.25 -4.30 -6.12
C LEU A 16 5.22 -5.37 -6.62
N ARG A 17 5.46 -5.45 -7.94
CA ARG A 17 6.46 -6.37 -8.53
C ARG A 17 7.88 -6.05 -8.05
N SER A 18 8.23 -4.76 -7.94
CA SER A 18 9.52 -4.34 -7.39
C SER A 18 9.65 -4.74 -5.91
N VAL A 19 8.62 -4.50 -5.09
CA VAL A 19 8.59 -4.92 -3.67
C VAL A 19 8.74 -6.44 -3.54
N ALA A 20 8.06 -7.22 -4.37
CA ALA A 20 8.20 -8.68 -4.38
C ALA A 20 9.64 -9.13 -4.73
N GLY A 21 10.31 -8.42 -5.63
CA GLY A 21 11.73 -8.64 -5.93
C GLY A 21 12.64 -8.37 -4.73
N HIS A 22 12.38 -7.29 -4.00
CA HIS A 22 13.11 -6.95 -2.77
C HIS A 22 12.86 -7.98 -1.66
N LEU A 23 11.62 -8.45 -1.49
CA LEU A 23 11.31 -9.49 -0.51
C LEU A 23 12.08 -10.78 -0.80
N LYS A 24 12.12 -11.22 -2.06
CA LYS A 24 12.95 -12.38 -2.47
C LYS A 24 14.43 -12.17 -2.22
N ALA A 25 14.92 -10.93 -2.29
CA ALA A 25 16.32 -10.63 -1.96
C ALA A 25 16.57 -10.74 -0.45
N VAL A 26 15.63 -10.29 0.38
CA VAL A 26 15.69 -10.45 1.84
C VAL A 26 15.68 -11.93 2.23
N GLU A 27 14.84 -12.76 1.61
CA GLU A 27 14.83 -14.21 1.82
C GLU A 27 16.23 -14.81 1.61
N ARG A 28 16.87 -14.51 0.47
CA ARG A 28 18.25 -14.94 0.19
C ARG A 28 19.26 -14.40 1.20
N MET A 29 19.11 -13.16 1.66
CA MET A 29 20.00 -12.62 2.70
C MET A 29 19.93 -13.43 4.00
N VAL A 30 18.75 -13.93 4.36
CA VAL A 30 18.59 -14.80 5.53
C VAL A 30 19.20 -16.18 5.28
N GLU A 31 18.96 -16.78 4.11
CA GLU A 31 19.54 -18.07 3.73
C GLU A 31 21.09 -18.03 3.66
N GLU A 32 21.66 -16.88 3.32
CA GLU A 32 23.10 -16.65 3.22
C GLU A 32 23.73 -16.13 4.53
N ASP A 33 23.03 -16.22 5.67
CA ASP A 33 23.49 -15.77 7.00
C ASP A 33 24.04 -14.33 7.01
N LYS A 34 23.39 -13.41 6.27
CA LYS A 34 23.82 -12.00 6.24
C LYS A 34 23.61 -11.32 7.59
N TYR A 35 24.38 -10.25 7.81
CA TYR A 35 24.33 -9.46 9.04
C TYR A 35 22.92 -8.93 9.33
N CYS A 36 22.44 -9.19 10.55
CA CYS A 36 21.06 -8.91 10.95
C CYS A 36 20.64 -7.45 10.72
N VAL A 37 21.55 -6.49 10.94
CA VAL A 37 21.24 -5.06 10.74
C VAL A 37 20.99 -4.74 9.28
N ASP A 38 21.66 -5.42 8.34
CA ASP A 38 21.45 -5.18 6.92
C ASP A 38 20.14 -5.80 6.44
N VAL A 39 19.77 -6.98 6.96
CA VAL A 39 18.44 -7.58 6.75
C VAL A 39 17.35 -6.63 7.26
N MET A 40 17.48 -6.12 8.49
CA MET A 40 16.52 -5.15 9.07
C MET A 40 16.39 -3.87 8.24
N LYS A 41 17.51 -3.34 7.70
CA LYS A 41 17.46 -2.17 6.81
C LYS A 41 16.66 -2.47 5.53
N GLN A 42 16.79 -3.67 4.97
CA GLN A 42 16.04 -4.05 3.76
C GLN A 42 14.56 -4.25 4.05
N THR A 43 14.19 -4.87 5.17
CA THR A 43 12.77 -4.99 5.56
C THR A 43 12.12 -3.62 5.80
N MET A 44 12.83 -2.71 6.48
CA MET A 44 12.36 -1.32 6.64
C MET A 44 12.23 -0.57 5.30
N ALA A 45 13.08 -0.87 4.32
CA ALA A 45 12.97 -0.29 2.98
C ALA A 45 11.72 -0.81 2.24
N ILE A 46 11.39 -2.09 2.42
CA ILE A 46 10.16 -2.71 1.90
C ILE A 46 8.91 -2.08 2.53
N GLU A 47 8.89 -1.92 3.86
CA GLU A 47 7.80 -1.26 4.58
C GLU A 47 7.54 0.14 4.01
N LYS A 48 8.57 0.97 3.88
CA LYS A 48 8.47 2.30 3.27
C LYS A 48 7.99 2.27 1.81
N ALA A 49 8.29 1.21 1.07
CA ALA A 49 7.82 1.06 -0.30
C ALA A 49 6.33 0.73 -0.34
N LEU A 50 5.84 -0.10 0.58
CA LEU A 50 4.42 -0.41 0.75
C LEU A 50 3.65 0.85 1.17
N GLU A 51 4.15 1.62 2.14
CA GLU A 51 3.53 2.90 2.55
C GLU A 51 3.32 3.87 1.38
N ARG A 52 4.29 3.93 0.45
CA ARG A 52 4.18 4.74 -0.77
C ARG A 52 3.11 4.20 -1.73
N ILE A 53 2.97 2.89 -1.84
CA ILE A 53 1.92 2.26 -2.66
C ILE A 53 0.54 2.57 -2.07
N ASP A 54 0.40 2.43 -0.76
CA ASP A 54 -0.84 2.74 -0.04
C ASP A 54 -1.25 4.20 -0.19
N THR A 55 -0.27 5.12 -0.15
CA THR A 55 -0.51 6.56 -0.37
C THR A 55 -1.08 6.82 -1.77
N VAL A 56 -0.52 6.22 -2.82
CA VAL A 56 -1.01 6.37 -4.21
C VAL A 56 -2.44 5.83 -4.34
N ILE A 57 -2.72 4.67 -3.74
CA ILE A 57 -4.06 4.07 -3.77
C ILE A 57 -5.07 4.94 -3.01
N LEU A 58 -4.66 5.48 -1.86
CA LEU A 58 -5.50 6.35 -1.04
C LEU A 58 -5.83 7.65 -1.75
N GLU A 59 -4.85 8.33 -2.33
CA GLU A 59 -5.05 9.59 -3.08
C GLU A 59 -6.09 9.40 -4.19
N GLU A 60 -5.96 8.33 -4.98
CA GLU A 60 -6.92 8.00 -6.04
C GLU A 60 -8.30 7.66 -5.48
N HIS A 61 -8.37 6.93 -4.36
CA HIS A 61 -9.63 6.59 -3.70
C HIS A 61 -10.38 7.84 -3.21
N LEU A 62 -9.65 8.79 -2.61
CA LEU A 62 -10.17 10.08 -2.15
C LEU A 62 -10.66 10.93 -3.33
N ALA A 63 -9.86 11.03 -4.40
CA ALA A 63 -10.18 11.84 -5.57
C ALA A 63 -11.40 11.35 -6.35
N THR A 64 -11.69 10.05 -6.28
CA THR A 64 -12.73 9.43 -7.12
C THR A 64 -13.89 8.89 -6.30
N CYS A 65 -13.66 7.83 -5.55
CA CYS A 65 -14.69 7.03 -4.92
C CYS A 65 -15.36 7.80 -3.78
N VAL A 66 -14.55 8.48 -2.97
CA VAL A 66 -15.04 9.33 -1.90
C VAL A 66 -15.79 10.54 -2.48
N ALA A 67 -15.19 11.23 -3.45
CA ALA A 67 -15.82 12.37 -4.13
C ALA A 67 -17.19 11.99 -4.74
N ASP A 68 -17.30 10.83 -5.38
CA ASP A 68 -18.54 10.31 -5.95
C ASP A 68 -19.56 9.94 -4.86
N SER A 69 -19.13 9.30 -3.76
CA SER A 69 -20.00 9.00 -2.61
C SER A 69 -20.58 10.26 -1.97
N PHE A 70 -19.78 11.34 -1.83
CA PHE A 70 -20.27 12.62 -1.34
C PHE A 70 -21.33 13.24 -2.26
N ARG A 71 -21.10 13.23 -3.58
CA ARG A 71 -22.07 13.73 -4.57
C ARG A 71 -23.40 12.97 -4.54
N GLN A 72 -23.37 11.70 -4.14
CA GLN A 72 -24.53 10.81 -4.13
C GLN A 72 -25.19 10.69 -2.74
N GLY A 73 -24.74 11.47 -1.73
CA GLY A 73 -25.29 11.43 -0.38
C GLY A 73 -25.00 10.11 0.37
N ARG A 74 -23.94 9.38 -0.01
CA ARG A 74 -23.54 8.08 0.56
C ARG A 74 -22.20 8.15 1.32
N SER A 75 -21.83 9.34 1.81
CA SER A 75 -20.53 9.63 2.42
C SER A 75 -20.25 8.85 3.70
N ASP A 76 -21.25 8.66 4.57
CA ASP A 76 -21.07 8.08 5.91
C ASP A 76 -20.43 6.69 5.88
N ARG A 77 -20.86 5.85 4.92
CA ARG A 77 -20.29 4.52 4.74
C ARG A 77 -18.83 4.58 4.33
N THR A 78 -18.51 5.41 3.35
CA THR A 78 -17.15 5.53 2.80
C THR A 78 -16.18 6.13 3.82
N VAL A 79 -16.63 7.10 4.62
CA VAL A 79 -15.84 7.68 5.72
C VAL A 79 -15.55 6.64 6.80
N LYS A 80 -16.54 5.80 7.16
CA LYS A 80 -16.35 4.74 8.14
C LYS A 80 -15.34 3.68 7.67
N GLU A 81 -15.44 3.25 6.41
CA GLU A 81 -14.50 2.30 5.80
C GLU A 81 -13.05 2.83 5.84
N LEU A 82 -12.84 4.12 5.53
CA LEU A 82 -11.53 4.75 5.66
C LEU A 82 -11.03 4.82 7.11
N ALA A 83 -11.89 5.20 8.05
CA ALA A 83 -11.52 5.28 9.47
C ALA A 83 -11.06 3.92 10.03
N GLU A 84 -11.70 2.82 9.62
CA GLU A 84 -11.32 1.46 10.00
C GLU A 84 -9.92 1.08 9.49
N ILE A 85 -9.59 1.40 8.23
CA ILE A 85 -8.27 1.16 7.64
C ILE A 85 -7.18 1.91 8.42
N PHE A 86 -7.38 3.20 8.69
CA PHE A 86 -6.42 4.01 9.44
C PHE A 86 -6.24 3.57 10.90
N SER A 87 -7.26 2.97 11.50
CA SER A 87 -7.14 2.41 12.86
C SER A 87 -6.25 1.14 12.90
N THR A 88 -6.14 0.43 11.77
CA THR A 88 -5.35 -0.80 11.63
C THR A 88 -3.90 -0.50 11.26
N ALA A 89 -3.67 0.49 10.39
CA ALA A 89 -2.34 0.89 9.92
C ALA A 89 -1.44 1.57 10.97
N ARG A 90 -1.96 1.82 12.19
CA ARG A 90 -1.28 2.58 13.25
C ARG A 90 -0.97 1.76 14.51
N LYS A 91 -1.13 0.43 14.45
CA LYS A 91 -0.65 -0.53 15.46
C LYS A 91 0.66 -1.13 15.00
#